data_AF-A0A3A1NF68-F1
#
_entry.id   AF-A0A3A1NF68-F1
#
_cell.length_a   1.000
_cell.length_b   1.000
_cell.length_c   1.000
_cell.angle_alpha   90.00
_cell.angle_beta   90.00
_cell.angle_gamma   90.00
#
_symmetry.space_group_name_H-M   'P 1'
#
loop_
_entity.id
_entity.type
_entity.pdbx_description
1 polymer ?
#
loop_
_entity_poly.entity_id
_entity_poly.type
_entity_poly.pdbx_seq_one_letter_code
_entity_poly.pdbx_strand_id
1 'polypeptide(L)'
;MMKNLLFFLGLNCFLIACGGGNNSNPDENLEGQEQVLNGGGVSSFTKVQPMTGIVVWDGNPNASSGAHTLEYSYMLFEDVVSEKGVYDWTVVEDKLNDIASRNHQGILRFRYTYVGQKTSVPKYIKDLPDYHETQGISEGRETWFPDWSHQELQDFTLEFYEKFAERYDHDNRLAFLQVGFGLWGEYHIYDGPFVLGKTFPSKEYQTLFLNRMNTLFTNLHWSISIDVEDGNVTPFRDNPSLLNLSFGLFDDSFMSEEHATVNEQRFKFLELETRYVNNPVGGEFNYYTDYDQQNVLSPNGPHGESYESFIKRFHTTYMIGNDQYKYQSLDRIKEASIHTGYKFEVTKFVKSDNKSLLTVRNVGTAPIYYDAYLSINGNKSTASLRTVLPNEEKEFTINYDGNEDLVISCDRLLKGQTIDFKRSF
;
A
#
# COMPACT_ATOMS: atom_id res chain seq x y z
N MET A 1 -45.95 27.82 -48.22
CA MET A 1 -47.19 27.79 -47.41
C MET A 1 -46.82 28.32 -46.02
N MET A 2 -47.10 29.60 -45.72
CA MET A 2 -48.23 30.07 -44.88
C MET A 2 -48.19 29.48 -43.45
N LYS A 3 -48.20 30.20 -42.31
CA LYS A 3 -48.54 31.59 -41.87
C LYS A 3 -47.84 31.79 -40.49
N ASN A 4 -47.17 32.90 -40.18
CA ASN A 4 -47.66 34.18 -39.58
C ASN A 4 -48.40 34.12 -38.22
N LEU A 5 -47.82 34.74 -37.18
CA LEU A 5 -48.38 35.79 -36.28
C LEU A 5 -47.27 36.20 -35.26
N LEU A 6 -46.63 37.38 -35.27
CA LEU A 6 -47.04 38.76 -34.92
C LEU A 6 -47.71 38.93 -33.54
N PHE A 7 -47.06 39.65 -32.61
CA PHE A 7 -47.53 40.98 -32.15
C PHE A 7 -46.43 41.76 -31.39
N PHE A 8 -46.58 43.08 -31.43
CA PHE A 8 -45.58 44.14 -31.21
C PHE A 8 -46.23 45.21 -30.28
N LEU A 9 -45.40 46.12 -29.75
CA LEU A 9 -45.71 47.39 -29.04
C LEU A 9 -46.09 47.29 -27.54
N GLY A 10 -45.66 48.19 -26.65
CA GLY A 10 -45.22 49.56 -26.91
C GLY A 10 -44.55 50.26 -25.71
N LEU A 11 -43.88 51.34 -26.07
CA LEU A 11 -43.12 52.30 -25.29
C LEU A 11 -44.06 53.29 -24.57
N ASN A 12 -43.73 53.77 -23.37
CA ASN A 12 -44.11 55.11 -22.91
C ASN A 12 -43.16 55.64 -21.84
N CYS A 13 -42.61 56.82 -22.11
CA CYS A 13 -41.81 57.65 -21.22
C CYS A 13 -42.73 58.58 -20.40
N PHE A 14 -42.31 58.94 -19.17
CA PHE A 14 -42.58 60.26 -18.59
C PHE A 14 -41.46 60.67 -17.62
N LEU A 15 -41.03 61.93 -17.77
CA LEU A 15 -40.11 62.71 -16.92
C LEU A 15 -40.81 63.08 -15.56
N ILE A 16 -40.19 63.51 -14.45
CA ILE A 16 -39.43 64.76 -14.19
C ILE A 16 -38.84 64.76 -12.75
N ALA A 17 -37.55 65.13 -12.65
CA ALA A 17 -36.80 66.01 -11.71
C ALA A 17 -36.78 65.95 -10.15
N CYS A 18 -35.52 66.06 -9.68
CA CYS A 18 -34.93 66.88 -8.59
C CYS A 18 -35.09 66.52 -7.10
N GLY A 19 -33.95 66.27 -6.46
CA GLY A 19 -33.72 66.41 -5.01
C GLY A 19 -32.29 66.00 -4.64
N GLY A 20 -31.42 66.97 -4.30
CA GLY A 20 -30.01 66.74 -3.98
C GLY A 20 -29.75 66.31 -2.53
N GLY A 21 -28.50 65.93 -2.25
CA GLY A 21 -27.94 65.92 -0.89
C GLY A 21 -27.03 64.75 -0.56
N ASN A 22 -25.73 65.05 -0.51
CA ASN A 22 -24.70 64.56 0.42
C ASN A 22 -24.31 63.06 0.52
N ASN A 23 -23.03 62.84 0.19
CA ASN A 23 -22.01 62.18 1.00
C ASN A 23 -22.42 60.95 1.83
N SER A 24 -22.00 59.77 1.38
CA SER A 24 -20.90 59.02 2.03
C SER A 24 -20.72 57.69 1.30
N ASN A 25 -19.62 57.54 0.58
CA ASN A 25 -19.05 56.22 0.31
C ASN A 25 -18.57 55.65 1.66
N PRO A 26 -18.88 54.38 1.95
CA PRO A 26 -17.92 53.49 2.55
C PRO A 26 -17.61 52.42 1.51
N ASP A 27 -16.65 52.72 0.65
CA ASP A 27 -15.72 51.67 0.23
C ASP A 27 -14.97 51.29 1.51
N GLU A 28 -15.48 50.31 2.24
CA GLU A 28 -14.70 49.62 3.25
C GLU A 28 -13.56 48.91 2.52
N ASN A 29 -12.38 49.51 2.63
CA ASN A 29 -11.10 48.87 2.44
C ASN A 29 -11.06 47.55 3.24
N LEU A 30 -11.27 46.43 2.56
CA LEU A 30 -10.69 45.15 2.93
C LEU A 30 -9.22 45.15 2.49
N GLU A 31 -8.42 46.03 3.10
CA GLU A 31 -6.96 45.97 3.02
C GLU A 31 -6.45 45.05 4.14
N GLY A 32 -5.79 43.96 3.75
CA GLY A 32 -4.93 43.21 4.66
C GLY A 32 -5.09 41.68 4.69
N GLN A 33 -5.44 40.99 3.60
CA GLN A 33 -4.98 39.60 3.49
C GLN A 33 -3.49 39.64 3.11
N GLU A 34 -2.63 39.45 4.11
CA GLU A 34 -1.21 39.19 3.89
C GLU A 34 -1.04 38.11 2.81
N GLN A 35 -0.09 38.32 1.90
CA GLN A 35 0.25 37.37 0.85
C GLN A 35 0.70 36.05 1.52
N VAL A 36 -0.11 34.98 1.43
CA VAL A 36 0.26 33.68 2.00
C VAL A 36 1.47 33.14 1.23
N LEU A 37 2.68 33.35 1.74
CA LEU A 37 3.90 32.76 1.19
C LEU A 37 4.39 31.65 2.12
N ASN A 38 3.66 30.53 2.11
CA ASN A 38 4.25 29.23 2.40
C ASN A 38 4.30 28.47 1.06
N GLY A 39 5.52 28.27 0.55
CA GLY A 39 5.78 27.51 -0.67
C GLY A 39 5.60 26.01 -0.45
N GLY A 40 6.43 25.19 -1.11
CA GLY A 40 6.26 23.74 -1.14
C GLY A 40 5.14 23.27 -2.05
N GLY A 41 4.82 21.97 -2.00
CA GLY A 41 3.80 21.34 -2.85
C GLY A 41 4.06 21.44 -4.37
N VAL A 42 3.17 20.84 -5.15
CA VAL A 42 3.28 20.73 -6.62
C VAL A 42 1.99 21.20 -7.30
N SER A 43 2.09 21.64 -8.57
CA SER A 43 0.92 21.95 -9.40
C SER A 43 0.26 20.67 -9.96
N SER A 44 1.07 19.65 -10.21
CA SER A 44 0.65 18.30 -10.60
C SER A 44 1.63 17.27 -10.05
N PHE A 45 1.15 16.04 -9.81
CA PHE A 45 2.00 14.92 -9.41
C PHE A 45 2.80 14.43 -10.61
N THR A 46 4.12 14.54 -10.54
CA THR A 46 5.06 14.10 -11.60
C THR A 46 5.99 12.98 -11.15
N LYS A 47 5.93 12.63 -9.87
CA LYS A 47 6.68 11.54 -9.24
C LYS A 47 5.73 10.64 -8.44
N VAL A 48 6.15 9.40 -8.27
CA VAL A 48 5.45 8.40 -7.46
C VAL A 48 5.65 8.74 -5.98
N GLN A 49 4.60 8.55 -5.18
CA GLN A 49 4.67 8.82 -3.74
C GLN A 49 5.46 7.70 -3.04
N PRO A 50 6.24 8.02 -1.99
CA PRO A 50 6.92 7.00 -1.20
C PRO A 50 5.97 5.91 -0.70
N MET A 51 6.42 4.66 -0.73
CA MET A 51 5.64 3.49 -0.27
C MET A 51 4.36 3.23 -1.07
N THR A 52 4.30 3.67 -2.33
CA THR A 52 3.19 3.38 -3.25
C THR A 52 3.69 3.06 -4.66
N GLY A 53 2.77 2.67 -5.55
CA GLY A 53 3.01 2.56 -6.98
C GLY A 53 3.14 1.13 -7.49
N ILE A 54 3.58 1.01 -8.75
CA ILE A 54 3.99 -0.27 -9.31
C ILE A 54 5.32 -0.68 -8.66
N VAL A 55 5.41 -1.95 -8.26
CA VAL A 55 6.56 -2.56 -7.61
C VAL A 55 7.23 -3.50 -8.61
N VAL A 56 8.56 -3.50 -8.62
CA VAL A 56 9.36 -4.48 -9.36
C VAL A 56 10.09 -5.38 -8.37
N TRP A 57 10.53 -6.54 -8.83
CA TRP A 57 11.40 -7.37 -8.01
C TRP A 57 12.75 -6.68 -7.81
N ASP A 58 13.40 -6.99 -6.70
CA ASP A 58 14.75 -6.54 -6.45
C ASP A 58 15.69 -7.02 -7.56
N GLY A 59 16.57 -6.13 -8.01
CA GLY A 59 17.46 -6.41 -9.14
C GLY A 59 16.83 -6.30 -10.53
N ASN A 60 15.56 -5.88 -10.66
CA ASN A 60 14.99 -5.53 -11.95
C ASN A 60 15.83 -4.40 -12.60
N PRO A 61 16.25 -4.53 -13.87
CA PRO A 61 17.12 -3.55 -14.53
C PRO A 61 16.46 -2.16 -14.69
N ASN A 62 15.13 -2.09 -14.58
CA ASN A 62 14.36 -0.86 -14.67
C ASN A 62 13.99 -0.27 -13.29
N ALA A 63 14.49 -0.81 -12.17
CA ALA A 63 14.17 -0.30 -10.85
C ALA A 63 14.39 1.23 -10.74
N SER A 64 15.52 1.73 -11.26
CA SER A 64 15.89 3.15 -11.22
C SER A 64 15.27 4.02 -12.33
N SER A 65 14.18 3.59 -12.97
CA SER A 65 13.53 4.33 -14.08
C SER A 65 12.81 5.61 -13.65
N GLY A 66 12.62 5.81 -12.33
CA GLY A 66 11.81 6.89 -11.77
C GLY A 66 10.30 6.62 -11.77
N ALA A 67 9.89 5.39 -12.06
CA ALA A 67 8.51 4.91 -11.97
C ALA A 67 8.22 4.10 -10.69
N HIS A 68 9.20 3.90 -9.81
CA HIS A 68 9.08 3.04 -8.64
C HIS A 68 9.54 3.77 -7.37
N THR A 69 8.97 3.37 -6.23
CA THR A 69 9.46 3.74 -4.89
C THR A 69 9.61 2.53 -3.97
N LEU A 70 9.24 1.36 -4.47
CA LEU A 70 9.16 0.10 -3.76
C LEU A 70 9.81 -1.00 -4.62
N GLU A 71 10.49 -1.92 -3.96
CA GLU A 71 11.01 -3.16 -4.56
C GLU A 71 10.62 -4.36 -3.71
N TYR A 72 10.27 -5.46 -4.36
CA TYR A 72 9.84 -6.69 -3.70
C TYR A 72 10.95 -7.74 -3.71
N SER A 73 11.12 -8.47 -2.60
CA SER A 73 12.07 -9.57 -2.52
C SER A 73 11.53 -10.77 -1.74
N TYR A 74 11.71 -11.96 -2.31
CA TYR A 74 11.62 -13.20 -1.54
C TYR A 74 12.88 -13.39 -0.71
N MET A 75 12.71 -13.75 0.55
CA MET A 75 13.80 -14.07 1.47
C MET A 75 13.68 -15.51 1.96
N LEU A 76 14.81 -16.12 2.33
CA LEU A 76 14.88 -17.51 2.80
C LEU A 76 15.23 -17.54 4.29
N PHE A 77 14.56 -18.41 5.04
CA PHE A 77 14.84 -18.56 6.47
C PHE A 77 16.24 -19.16 6.71
N GLU A 78 16.65 -20.14 5.90
CA GLU A 78 17.97 -20.78 5.98
C GLU A 78 19.15 -19.86 5.63
N ASP A 79 18.93 -18.77 4.90
CA ASP A 79 19.97 -17.77 4.62
C ASP A 79 20.29 -16.90 5.84
N VAL A 80 19.36 -16.83 6.81
CA VAL A 80 19.51 -16.04 8.04
C VAL A 80 19.93 -16.92 9.21
N VAL A 81 19.45 -18.16 9.27
CA VAL A 81 19.64 -19.04 10.43
C VAL A 81 20.22 -20.37 10.01
N SER A 82 21.47 -20.60 10.43
CA SER A 82 22.19 -21.86 10.21
C SER A 82 22.23 -22.75 11.45
N GLU A 83 22.20 -22.15 12.64
CA GLU A 83 22.25 -22.82 13.96
C GLU A 83 21.13 -22.29 14.88
N LYS A 84 20.67 -23.11 15.82
CA LYS A 84 19.59 -22.73 16.75
C LYS A 84 19.97 -21.50 17.57
N GLY A 85 19.13 -20.46 17.51
CA GLY A 85 19.33 -19.20 18.24
C GLY A 85 20.42 -18.28 17.67
N VAL A 86 21.02 -18.60 16.51
CA VAL A 86 22.06 -17.79 15.86
C VAL A 86 21.51 -17.18 14.58
N TYR A 87 21.38 -15.86 14.56
CA TYR A 87 20.78 -15.09 13.46
C TYR A 87 21.84 -14.23 12.77
N ASP A 88 22.13 -14.54 11.50
CA ASP A 88 22.95 -13.72 10.61
C ASP A 88 22.04 -12.91 9.67
N TRP A 89 21.81 -11.66 10.05
CA TRP A 89 20.97 -10.75 9.29
C TRP A 89 21.65 -10.13 8.07
N THR A 90 22.90 -10.52 7.74
CA THR A 90 23.68 -9.89 6.65
C THR A 90 22.91 -9.89 5.32
N VAL A 91 22.24 -10.99 4.97
CA VAL A 91 21.46 -11.07 3.73
C VAL A 91 20.30 -10.08 3.69
N VAL A 92 19.65 -9.82 4.83
CA VAL A 92 18.56 -8.84 4.95
C VAL A 92 19.12 -7.42 4.91
N GLU A 93 20.24 -7.16 5.61
CA GLU A 93 20.91 -5.86 5.58
C GLU A 93 21.37 -5.48 4.18
N ASP A 94 22.04 -6.40 3.48
CA ASP A 94 22.51 -6.18 2.12
C ASP A 94 21.34 -5.91 1.18
N LYS A 95 20.24 -6.66 1.31
CA LYS A 95 19.02 -6.43 0.53
C LYS A 95 18.44 -5.05 0.76
N LEU A 96 18.22 -4.68 2.03
CA LEU A 96 17.62 -3.40 2.37
C LEU A 96 18.55 -2.22 2.01
N ASN A 97 19.87 -2.38 2.14
CA ASN A 97 20.84 -1.37 1.72
C ASN A 97 20.86 -1.19 0.21
N ASP A 98 20.80 -2.28 -0.56
CA ASP A 98 20.77 -2.22 -2.02
C ASP A 98 19.51 -1.50 -2.52
N ILE A 99 18.33 -1.87 -2.00
CA ILE A 99 17.06 -1.20 -2.34
C ILE A 99 17.09 0.28 -1.92
N ALA A 100 17.55 0.58 -0.69
CA ALA A 100 17.65 1.95 -0.19
C ALA A 100 18.66 2.81 -0.98
N SER A 101 19.70 2.20 -1.58
CA SER A 101 20.66 2.92 -2.42
C SER A 101 20.03 3.54 -3.67
N ARG A 102 18.90 2.99 -4.13
CA ARG A 102 18.05 3.52 -5.20
C ARG A 102 16.97 4.47 -4.71
N ASN A 103 16.99 4.82 -3.42
CA ASN A 103 15.98 5.64 -2.74
C ASN A 103 14.57 5.00 -2.75
N HIS A 104 14.51 3.68 -2.74
CA HIS A 104 13.29 2.87 -2.62
C HIS A 104 13.23 2.17 -1.27
N GLN A 105 12.06 1.68 -0.90
CA GLN A 105 11.88 0.85 0.29
C GLN A 105 11.49 -0.59 -0.10
N GLY A 106 11.84 -1.56 0.73
CA GLY A 106 11.60 -2.97 0.47
C GLY A 106 10.18 -3.41 0.85
N ILE A 107 9.71 -4.43 0.15
CA ILE A 107 8.66 -5.35 0.57
C ILE A 107 9.30 -6.72 0.63
N LEU A 108 9.36 -7.33 1.82
CA LEU A 108 9.98 -8.64 1.99
C LEU A 108 8.92 -9.71 2.23
N ARG A 109 9.13 -10.90 1.65
CA ARG A 109 8.35 -12.10 1.98
C ARG A 109 9.29 -13.27 2.25
N PHE A 110 9.29 -13.77 3.48
CA PHE A 110 9.98 -15.02 3.78
C PHE A 110 9.12 -16.21 3.40
N ARG A 111 9.72 -17.24 2.78
CA ARG A 111 8.98 -18.40 2.29
C ARG A 111 9.71 -19.70 2.55
N TYR A 112 8.97 -20.71 3.01
CA TYR A 112 9.50 -22.06 3.16
C TYR A 112 9.46 -22.86 1.85
N THR A 113 8.32 -22.82 1.16
CA THR A 113 8.07 -23.65 -0.02
C THR A 113 8.09 -22.80 -1.29
N TYR A 114 8.75 -23.30 -2.33
CA TYR A 114 8.76 -22.70 -3.66
C TYR A 114 8.82 -23.79 -4.72
N VAL A 115 8.01 -23.66 -5.77
CA VAL A 115 7.89 -24.67 -6.82
C VAL A 115 9.25 -24.99 -7.46
N GLY A 116 9.58 -26.28 -7.53
CA GLY A 116 10.83 -26.75 -8.12
C GLY A 116 12.05 -26.64 -7.20
N GLN A 117 11.86 -26.37 -5.91
CA GLN A 117 12.97 -26.14 -4.96
C GLN A 117 12.86 -27.01 -3.70
N LYS A 118 14.00 -27.11 -2.99
CA LYS A 118 14.03 -27.57 -1.60
C LYS A 118 13.39 -26.53 -0.68
N THR A 119 12.97 -26.93 0.51
CA THR A 119 12.46 -25.96 1.49
C THR A 119 13.58 -25.02 1.94
N SER A 120 13.22 -23.84 2.43
CA SER A 120 14.18 -22.93 3.10
C SER A 120 14.29 -23.14 4.62
N VAL A 121 13.86 -24.30 5.13
CA VAL A 121 13.96 -24.61 6.56
C VAL A 121 15.44 -24.61 6.99
N PRO A 122 15.83 -23.97 8.10
CA PRO A 122 17.20 -23.96 8.59
C PRO A 122 17.84 -25.35 8.66
N LYS A 123 19.13 -25.42 8.30
CA LYS A 123 19.88 -26.68 8.26
C LYS A 123 19.83 -27.45 9.59
N TYR A 124 19.96 -26.77 10.73
CA TYR A 124 19.97 -27.45 12.03
C TYR A 124 18.65 -28.18 12.33
N ILE A 125 17.51 -27.72 11.79
CA ILE A 125 16.22 -28.40 11.92
C ILE A 125 16.17 -29.60 10.97
N LYS A 126 16.62 -29.40 9.72
CA LYS A 126 16.70 -30.48 8.71
C LYS A 126 17.58 -31.65 9.14
N ASP A 127 18.59 -31.38 9.98
CA ASP A 127 19.51 -32.40 10.50
C ASP A 127 18.95 -33.14 11.74
N LEU A 128 17.78 -32.75 12.28
CA LEU A 128 17.14 -33.48 13.36
C LEU A 128 16.65 -34.85 12.88
N PRO A 129 16.85 -35.93 13.68
CA PRO A 129 16.59 -37.29 13.25
C PRO A 129 15.09 -37.59 13.00
N ASP A 130 14.20 -36.79 13.59
CA ASP A 130 12.75 -36.91 13.52
C ASP A 130 12.08 -35.84 12.64
N TYR A 131 12.85 -34.96 12.00
CA TYR A 131 12.34 -33.99 11.03
C TYR A 131 12.30 -34.58 9.63
N HIS A 132 11.10 -34.65 9.01
CA HIS A 132 10.92 -35.34 7.74
C HIS A 132 10.13 -34.53 6.73
N GLU A 133 10.84 -33.78 5.87
CA GLU A 133 10.23 -33.09 4.73
C GLU A 133 9.54 -34.05 3.78
N THR A 134 8.49 -33.56 3.11
CA THR A 134 7.77 -34.31 2.09
C THR A 134 8.17 -33.83 0.71
N GLN A 135 8.59 -34.74 -0.16
CA GLN A 135 8.83 -34.47 -1.57
C GLN A 135 7.57 -34.77 -2.38
N GLY A 136 7.24 -33.92 -3.34
CA GLY A 136 6.10 -34.10 -4.24
C GLY A 136 6.28 -33.38 -5.58
N ILE A 137 5.28 -33.45 -6.44
CA ILE A 137 5.22 -32.69 -7.69
C ILE A 137 4.29 -31.50 -7.48
N SER A 138 4.72 -30.32 -7.89
CA SER A 138 3.92 -29.10 -7.96
C SER A 138 4.28 -28.37 -9.26
N GLU A 139 3.27 -28.02 -10.07
CA GLU A 139 3.42 -27.45 -11.41
C GLU A 139 4.36 -28.26 -12.32
N GLY A 140 4.30 -29.59 -12.21
CA GLY A 140 5.17 -30.49 -12.95
C GLY A 140 6.65 -30.47 -12.53
N ARG A 141 6.99 -29.82 -11.41
CA ARG A 141 8.34 -29.75 -10.86
C ARG A 141 8.43 -30.44 -9.50
N GLU A 142 9.55 -31.12 -9.27
CA GLU A 142 9.86 -31.69 -7.96
C GLU A 142 10.00 -30.58 -6.92
N THR A 143 9.16 -30.63 -5.88
CA THR A 143 9.03 -29.60 -4.86
C THR A 143 9.04 -30.25 -3.48
N TRP A 144 9.74 -29.62 -2.54
CA TRP A 144 9.82 -30.09 -1.15
C TRP A 144 8.95 -29.24 -0.23
N PHE A 145 8.28 -29.89 0.71
CA PHE A 145 7.34 -29.31 1.66
C PHE A 145 7.85 -29.52 3.11
N PRO A 146 7.81 -28.48 3.96
CA PRO A 146 8.24 -28.59 5.35
C PRO A 146 7.41 -29.58 6.16
N ASP A 147 8.01 -30.15 7.20
CA ASP A 147 7.29 -30.93 8.22
C ASP A 147 6.74 -30.03 9.32
N TRP A 148 5.51 -29.56 9.13
CA TRP A 148 4.76 -28.77 10.10
C TRP A 148 4.24 -29.56 11.29
N SER A 149 4.37 -30.89 11.30
CA SER A 149 4.06 -31.67 12.50
C SER A 149 5.16 -31.55 13.56
N HIS A 150 6.34 -31.07 13.16
CA HIS A 150 7.52 -30.98 14.00
C HIS A 150 7.55 -29.69 14.83
N GLN A 151 7.64 -29.83 16.16
CA GLN A 151 7.60 -28.70 17.10
C GLN A 151 8.73 -27.70 16.88
N GLU A 152 9.96 -28.15 16.58
CA GLU A 152 11.09 -27.24 16.36
C GLU A 152 10.85 -26.26 15.19
N LEU A 153 10.18 -26.68 14.10
CA LEU A 153 9.87 -25.77 12.99
C LEU A 153 8.85 -24.70 13.42
N GLN A 154 7.86 -25.10 14.20
CA GLN A 154 6.85 -24.20 14.75
C GLN A 154 7.50 -23.17 15.69
N ASP A 155 8.30 -23.62 16.65
CA ASP A 155 8.98 -22.75 17.62
C ASP A 155 9.96 -21.80 16.91
N PHE A 156 10.77 -22.33 15.98
CA PHE A 156 11.69 -21.54 15.17
C PHE A 156 10.97 -20.43 14.40
N THR A 157 9.84 -20.73 13.78
CA THR A 157 9.12 -19.73 12.98
C THR A 157 8.62 -18.57 13.85
N LEU A 158 8.14 -18.86 15.07
CA LEU A 158 7.70 -17.82 16.01
C LEU A 158 8.89 -16.99 16.53
N GLU A 159 10.00 -17.65 16.88
CA GLU A 159 11.23 -16.98 17.33
C GLU A 159 11.84 -16.12 16.22
N PHE A 160 11.82 -16.61 14.98
CA PHE A 160 12.34 -15.88 13.82
C PHE A 160 11.66 -14.52 13.66
N TYR A 161 10.33 -14.47 13.70
CA TYR A 161 9.62 -13.20 13.57
C TYR A 161 9.75 -12.32 14.81
N GLU A 162 9.96 -12.89 16.00
CA GLU A 162 10.34 -12.10 17.18
C GLU A 162 11.67 -11.39 16.97
N LYS A 163 12.71 -12.12 16.53
CA LYS A 163 14.03 -11.54 16.22
C LYS A 163 14.00 -10.59 15.03
N PHE A 164 13.15 -10.85 14.05
CA PHE A 164 12.94 -9.94 12.94
C PHE A 164 12.30 -8.64 13.42
N ALA A 165 11.24 -8.70 14.24
CA ALA A 165 10.55 -7.52 14.78
C ALA A 165 11.46 -6.69 15.69
N GLU A 166 12.23 -7.33 16.59
CA GLU A 166 13.25 -6.68 17.44
C GLU A 166 14.20 -5.79 16.63
N ARG A 167 14.51 -6.20 15.39
CA ARG A 167 15.46 -5.52 14.53
C ARG A 167 14.82 -4.55 13.52
N TYR A 168 13.66 -4.89 12.95
CA TYR A 168 13.15 -4.24 11.74
C TYR A 168 11.77 -3.59 11.87
N ASP A 169 11.04 -3.72 12.98
CA ASP A 169 9.70 -3.11 13.14
C ASP A 169 9.72 -1.57 12.92
N HIS A 170 10.87 -0.94 13.19
CA HIS A 170 11.08 0.51 13.04
C HIS A 170 12.01 0.89 11.88
N ASP A 171 12.51 -0.07 11.10
CA ASP A 171 13.48 0.18 10.03
C ASP A 171 12.80 0.82 8.81
N ASN A 172 13.18 2.07 8.48
CA ASN A 172 12.55 2.83 7.41
C ASN A 172 12.92 2.35 6.00
N ARG A 173 13.91 1.46 5.85
CA ARG A 173 14.20 0.80 4.56
C ARG A 173 13.16 -0.23 4.19
N LEU A 174 12.37 -0.72 5.15
CA LEU A 174 11.34 -1.72 4.95
C LEU A 174 9.95 -1.09 5.03
N ALA A 175 9.23 -1.04 3.91
CA ALA A 175 7.90 -0.44 3.86
C ALA A 175 6.79 -1.41 4.29
N PHE A 176 6.87 -2.68 3.88
CA PHE A 176 5.86 -3.68 4.18
C PHE A 176 6.48 -5.07 4.35
N LEU A 177 5.86 -5.90 5.17
CA LEU A 177 6.20 -7.31 5.31
C LEU A 177 5.04 -8.16 4.79
N GLN A 178 5.32 -9.18 4.01
CA GLN A 178 4.33 -10.20 3.66
C GLN A 178 4.73 -11.51 4.34
N VAL A 179 3.76 -12.19 4.94
CA VAL A 179 3.98 -13.45 5.65
C VAL A 179 2.93 -14.48 5.28
N GLY A 180 3.29 -15.75 5.40
CA GLY A 180 2.35 -16.83 5.24
C GLY A 180 3.01 -18.18 5.08
N PHE A 181 2.21 -19.15 4.65
CA PHE A 181 2.58 -20.56 4.54
C PHE A 181 2.23 -21.11 3.15
N GLY A 182 2.66 -22.34 2.86
CA GLY A 182 2.39 -22.96 1.57
C GLY A 182 3.29 -22.46 0.44
N LEU A 183 2.88 -22.73 -0.80
CA LEU A 183 3.63 -22.33 -1.99
C LEU A 183 3.73 -20.80 -2.02
N TRP A 184 4.94 -20.27 -2.21
CA TRP A 184 5.25 -18.83 -2.24
C TRP A 184 4.86 -18.03 -0.98
N GLY A 185 4.44 -18.71 0.10
CA GLY A 185 3.91 -18.06 1.31
C GLY A 185 2.48 -17.55 1.16
N GLU A 186 1.69 -18.07 0.21
CA GLU A 186 0.39 -17.54 -0.19
C GLU A 186 -0.81 -18.21 0.48
N TYR A 187 -0.59 -19.03 1.51
CA TYR A 187 -1.62 -19.79 2.23
C TYR A 187 -2.32 -20.91 1.43
N HIS A 188 -1.72 -21.40 0.37
CA HIS A 188 -2.25 -22.56 -0.39
C HIS A 188 -1.15 -23.56 -0.79
N ILE A 189 -1.60 -24.76 -1.14
CA ILE A 189 -0.85 -25.74 -1.95
C ILE A 189 -1.88 -26.29 -2.95
N TYR A 190 -2.09 -25.60 -4.07
CA TYR A 190 -3.08 -26.05 -5.06
C TYR A 190 -2.62 -27.31 -5.83
N ASP A 191 -1.32 -27.52 -5.94
CA ASP A 191 -0.71 -28.71 -6.54
C ASP A 191 0.44 -29.21 -5.66
N GLY A 192 0.41 -30.50 -5.32
CA GLY A 192 1.35 -31.14 -4.41
C GLY A 192 0.69 -31.86 -3.22
N PRO A 193 1.49 -32.59 -2.42
CA PRO A 193 1.00 -33.28 -1.23
C PRO A 193 0.52 -32.26 -0.19
N PHE A 194 -0.80 -32.16 -0.03
CA PHE A 194 -1.44 -31.35 0.99
C PHE A 194 -1.97 -32.22 2.14
N VAL A 195 -1.41 -32.03 3.32
CA VAL A 195 -1.89 -32.61 4.58
C VAL A 195 -1.78 -31.54 5.67
N LEU A 196 -2.94 -31.07 6.14
CA LEU A 196 -3.03 -30.08 7.21
C LEU A 196 -2.42 -30.63 8.51
N GLY A 197 -1.57 -29.83 9.17
CA GLY A 197 -0.76 -30.24 10.32
C GLY A 197 0.48 -31.05 9.97
N LYS A 198 0.79 -31.28 8.68
CA LYS A 198 1.98 -32.00 8.24
C LYS A 198 2.75 -31.29 7.12
N THR A 199 2.20 -31.17 5.91
CA THR A 199 2.86 -30.42 4.82
C THR A 199 2.41 -28.96 4.76
N PHE A 200 1.36 -28.63 5.51
CA PHE A 200 0.87 -27.28 5.78
C PHE A 200 0.60 -27.15 7.29
N PRO A 201 0.79 -25.99 7.95
CA PRO A 201 0.58 -25.88 9.39
C PRO A 201 -0.88 -26.12 9.80
N SER A 202 -1.09 -26.66 11.01
CA SER A 202 -2.44 -26.86 11.53
C SER A 202 -3.16 -25.52 11.78
N LYS A 203 -4.50 -25.53 11.84
CA LYS A 203 -5.28 -24.32 12.13
C LYS A 203 -4.95 -23.73 13.51
N GLU A 204 -4.65 -24.58 14.49
CA GLU A 204 -4.23 -24.17 15.83
C GLU A 204 -2.90 -23.41 15.78
N TYR A 205 -1.92 -23.94 15.05
CA TYR A 205 -0.63 -23.26 14.89
C TYR A 205 -0.77 -21.97 14.08
N GLN A 206 -1.55 -21.96 13.00
CA GLN A 206 -1.85 -20.74 12.25
C GLN A 206 -2.48 -19.65 13.15
N THR A 207 -3.40 -20.03 14.05
CA THR A 207 -4.00 -19.12 15.03
C THR A 207 -2.94 -18.55 15.98
N LEU A 208 -2.04 -19.39 16.51
CA LEU A 208 -0.94 -18.96 17.36
C LEU A 208 -0.02 -17.97 16.63
N PHE A 209 0.38 -18.32 15.41
CA PHE A 209 1.23 -17.50 14.55
C PHE A 209 0.61 -16.12 14.29
N LEU A 210 -0.65 -16.05 13.85
CA LEU A 210 -1.32 -14.77 13.53
C LEU A 210 -1.41 -13.84 14.75
N ASN A 211 -1.72 -14.37 15.94
CA ASN A 211 -1.74 -13.58 17.17
C ASN A 211 -0.33 -13.11 17.58
N ARG A 212 0.70 -13.94 17.35
CA ARG A 212 2.09 -13.56 17.60
C ARG A 212 2.52 -12.42 16.68
N MET A 213 2.23 -12.50 15.38
CA MET A 213 2.52 -11.44 14.41
C MET A 213 1.86 -10.12 14.80
N ASN A 214 0.58 -10.15 15.17
CA ASN A 214 -0.16 -8.96 15.63
C ASN A 214 0.43 -8.33 16.90
N THR A 215 1.07 -9.12 17.75
CA THR A 215 1.72 -8.61 18.98
C THR A 215 3.11 -8.03 18.70
N LEU A 216 3.85 -8.63 17.77
CA LEU A 216 5.23 -8.27 17.47
C LEU A 216 5.36 -6.99 16.64
N PHE A 217 4.49 -6.83 15.65
CA PHE A 217 4.58 -5.74 14.68
C PHE A 217 3.62 -4.63 15.04
N THR A 218 4.15 -3.59 15.69
CA THR A 218 3.36 -2.43 16.15
C THR A 218 3.51 -1.22 15.24
N ASN A 219 4.56 -1.21 14.41
CA ASN A 219 4.85 -0.11 13.50
C ASN A 219 5.00 -0.58 12.05
N LEU A 220 5.70 -1.69 11.79
CA LEU A 220 5.80 -2.27 10.45
C LEU A 220 4.48 -2.97 10.07
N HIS A 221 3.91 -2.56 8.96
CA HIS A 221 2.70 -3.20 8.43
C HIS A 221 3.02 -4.55 7.81
N TRP A 222 2.31 -5.59 8.27
CA TRP A 222 2.41 -6.94 7.74
C TRP A 222 1.11 -7.35 7.04
N SER A 223 1.23 -8.13 5.98
CA SER A 223 0.08 -8.62 5.19
C SER A 223 0.10 -10.13 5.02
N ILE A 224 -1.08 -10.70 4.84
CA ILE A 224 -1.31 -12.12 4.49
C ILE A 224 -2.12 -12.22 3.20
N SER A 225 -1.96 -13.34 2.50
CA SER A 225 -2.69 -13.62 1.26
C SER A 225 -4.20 -13.64 1.49
N ILE A 226 -4.99 -13.21 0.50
CA ILE A 226 -6.46 -13.33 0.54
C ILE A 226 -6.94 -14.79 0.57
N ASP A 227 -6.08 -15.75 0.20
CA ASP A 227 -6.39 -17.18 0.20
C ASP A 227 -6.62 -17.73 1.61
N VAL A 228 -6.30 -16.93 2.64
CA VAL A 228 -6.69 -17.23 4.01
C VAL A 228 -8.20 -17.31 4.22
N GLU A 229 -9.01 -16.92 3.24
CA GLU A 229 -10.45 -17.13 3.26
C GLU A 229 -10.87 -18.63 3.20
N ASP A 230 -10.04 -19.52 2.62
CA ASP A 230 -10.39 -20.94 2.51
C ASP A 230 -10.43 -21.61 3.89
N GLY A 231 -11.64 -21.74 4.44
CA GLY A 231 -11.85 -22.35 5.74
C GLY A 231 -11.60 -23.86 5.80
N ASN A 232 -11.30 -24.55 4.70
CA ASN A 232 -10.77 -25.91 4.78
C ASN A 232 -9.30 -25.92 5.22
N VAL A 233 -8.58 -24.83 4.93
CA VAL A 233 -7.13 -24.69 5.19
C VAL A 233 -6.87 -23.84 6.42
N THR A 234 -7.65 -22.77 6.62
CA THR A 234 -7.34 -21.72 7.61
C THR A 234 -8.36 -21.63 8.74
N PRO A 235 -8.01 -21.01 9.88
CA PRO A 235 -8.89 -20.90 11.03
C PRO A 235 -9.96 -19.79 10.91
N PHE A 236 -9.96 -18.93 9.88
CA PHE A 236 -10.79 -17.71 9.88
C PHE A 236 -12.30 -17.96 9.95
N ARG A 237 -12.79 -19.01 9.27
CA ARG A 237 -14.22 -19.39 9.33
C ARG A 237 -14.62 -20.00 10.68
N ASP A 238 -13.70 -20.69 11.33
CA ASP A 238 -13.93 -21.34 12.64
C ASP A 238 -13.68 -20.38 13.82
N ASN A 239 -12.85 -19.36 13.61
CA ASN A 239 -12.48 -18.34 14.58
C ASN A 239 -12.52 -16.93 13.96
N PRO A 240 -13.72 -16.34 13.79
CA PRO A 240 -13.88 -15.01 13.20
C PRO A 240 -13.19 -13.88 13.99
N SER A 241 -12.83 -14.09 15.25
CA SER A 241 -12.12 -13.07 16.05
C SER A 241 -10.75 -12.70 15.47
N LEU A 242 -10.17 -13.58 14.64
CA LEU A 242 -8.94 -13.32 13.91
C LEU A 242 -9.07 -12.20 12.89
N LEU A 243 -10.27 -11.87 12.42
CA LEU A 243 -10.50 -10.72 11.54
C LEU A 243 -10.18 -9.39 12.24
N ASN A 244 -10.19 -9.33 13.58
CA ASN A 244 -9.86 -8.12 14.33
C ASN A 244 -8.34 -7.81 14.38
N LEU A 245 -7.49 -8.73 13.90
CA LEU A 245 -6.05 -8.51 13.87
C LEU A 245 -5.67 -7.46 12.81
N SER A 246 -4.59 -6.72 13.06
CA SER A 246 -4.10 -5.61 12.23
C SER A 246 -3.20 -6.07 11.09
N PHE A 247 -3.62 -7.10 10.35
CA PHE A 247 -2.96 -7.49 9.11
C PHE A 247 -3.55 -6.74 7.91
N GLY A 248 -2.69 -6.43 6.95
CA GLY A 248 -3.04 -6.06 5.59
C GLY A 248 -3.28 -7.27 4.70
N LEU A 249 -3.69 -7.02 3.47
CA LEU A 249 -4.00 -8.07 2.50
C LEU A 249 -3.05 -8.00 1.31
N PHE A 250 -2.69 -9.17 0.78
CA PHE A 250 -2.15 -9.25 -0.55
C PHE A 250 -2.85 -10.28 -1.44
N ASP A 251 -2.87 -10.02 -2.74
CA ASP A 251 -3.42 -10.90 -3.77
C ASP A 251 -2.45 -10.98 -4.96
N ASP A 252 -1.85 -12.14 -5.19
CA ASP A 252 -0.88 -12.36 -6.28
C ASP A 252 -1.55 -12.78 -7.61
N SER A 253 -2.86 -12.59 -7.69
CA SER A 253 -3.68 -12.90 -8.87
C SER A 253 -4.59 -11.74 -9.28
N PHE A 254 -4.16 -10.51 -8.99
CA PHE A 254 -4.92 -9.32 -9.30
C PHE A 254 -5.24 -9.21 -10.80
N MET A 255 -6.45 -8.69 -11.07
CA MET A 255 -6.98 -8.44 -12.41
C MET A 255 -7.04 -9.69 -13.31
N SER A 256 -7.08 -10.89 -12.74
CA SER A 256 -7.40 -12.13 -13.46
C SER A 256 -8.86 -12.17 -13.92
N GLU A 257 -9.17 -13.04 -14.90
CA GLU A 257 -10.51 -13.19 -15.48
C GLU A 257 -11.59 -13.46 -14.42
N GLU A 258 -11.28 -14.31 -13.45
CA GLU A 258 -12.19 -14.72 -12.38
C GLU A 258 -12.13 -13.82 -11.14
N HIS A 259 -11.34 -12.74 -11.16
CA HIS A 259 -11.10 -11.92 -9.97
C HIS A 259 -12.41 -11.38 -9.35
N ALA A 260 -13.35 -10.93 -10.18
CA ALA A 260 -14.62 -10.37 -9.71
C ALA A 260 -15.53 -11.41 -9.04
N THR A 261 -15.41 -12.69 -9.41
CA THR A 261 -16.24 -13.79 -8.89
C THR A 261 -15.60 -14.51 -7.72
N VAL A 262 -14.27 -14.61 -7.68
CA VAL A 262 -13.51 -15.34 -6.66
C VAL A 262 -12.88 -14.37 -5.66
N ASN A 263 -11.88 -13.62 -6.08
CA ASN A 263 -11.02 -12.82 -5.21
C ASN A 263 -11.80 -11.69 -4.53
N GLU A 264 -12.71 -11.03 -5.23
CA GLU A 264 -13.55 -9.99 -4.64
C GLU A 264 -14.39 -10.54 -3.46
N GLN A 265 -14.82 -11.80 -3.52
CA GLN A 265 -15.55 -12.42 -2.40
C GLN A 265 -14.62 -12.71 -1.22
N ARG A 266 -13.36 -13.07 -1.49
CA ARG A 266 -12.32 -13.21 -0.44
C ARG A 266 -12.04 -11.87 0.24
N PHE A 267 -11.86 -10.80 -0.53
CA PHE A 267 -11.73 -9.45 0.02
C PHE A 267 -12.93 -9.02 0.87
N LYS A 268 -14.16 -9.33 0.44
CA LYS A 268 -15.37 -9.08 1.22
C LYS A 268 -15.39 -9.85 2.53
N PHE A 269 -15.05 -11.14 2.51
CA PHE A 269 -14.93 -11.95 3.72
C PHE A 269 -13.89 -11.38 4.70
N LEU A 270 -12.77 -10.89 4.16
CA LEU A 270 -11.68 -10.28 4.93
C LEU A 270 -11.95 -8.81 5.30
N GLU A 271 -13.19 -8.35 5.19
CA GLU A 271 -13.66 -7.03 5.64
C GLU A 271 -12.90 -5.87 4.97
N LEU A 272 -12.62 -5.98 3.67
CA LEU A 272 -11.88 -4.96 2.91
C LEU A 272 -12.35 -3.53 3.25
N GLU A 273 -13.67 -3.29 3.22
CA GLU A 273 -14.32 -1.98 3.46
C GLU A 273 -13.93 -1.27 4.77
N THR A 274 -13.49 -2.02 5.79
CA THR A 274 -13.00 -1.46 7.05
C THR A 274 -11.50 -1.69 7.24
N ARG A 275 -10.94 -2.77 6.67
CA ARG A 275 -9.54 -3.15 6.83
C ARG A 275 -8.58 -2.16 6.17
N TYR A 276 -8.90 -1.69 4.97
CA TYR A 276 -8.03 -0.77 4.22
C TYR A 276 -7.79 0.55 4.96
N VAL A 277 -8.64 0.89 5.93
CA VAL A 277 -8.51 2.14 6.72
C VAL A 277 -7.19 2.18 7.48
N ASN A 278 -6.75 1.04 8.01
CA ASN A 278 -5.57 0.96 8.87
C ASN A 278 -4.48 0.01 8.35
N ASN A 279 -4.79 -0.86 7.39
CA ASN A 279 -3.87 -1.89 6.92
C ASN A 279 -3.76 -1.88 5.39
N PRO A 280 -2.55 -2.06 4.82
CA PRO A 280 -2.33 -1.94 3.39
C PRO A 280 -2.96 -3.08 2.60
N VAL A 281 -3.38 -2.76 1.39
CA VAL A 281 -3.75 -3.74 0.35
C VAL A 281 -2.74 -3.65 -0.77
N GLY A 282 -2.09 -4.76 -1.09
CA GLY A 282 -1.18 -4.87 -2.22
C GLY A 282 -1.24 -6.25 -2.86
N GLY A 283 -0.24 -6.64 -3.63
CA GLY A 283 -0.28 -7.91 -4.35
C GLY A 283 0.45 -7.83 -5.68
N GLU A 284 0.17 -8.76 -6.58
CA GLU A 284 0.81 -8.93 -7.89
C GLU A 284 -0.23 -9.09 -9.00
N PHE A 285 0.03 -8.48 -10.16
CA PHE A 285 -0.75 -8.77 -11.36
C PHE A 285 -0.64 -10.26 -11.70
N ASN A 286 -1.77 -10.90 -11.96
CA ASN A 286 -1.81 -12.33 -12.26
C ASN A 286 -0.91 -12.72 -13.45
N TYR A 287 -0.28 -13.89 -13.36
CA TYR A 287 0.52 -14.48 -14.44
C TYR A 287 -0.22 -15.61 -15.19
N TYR A 288 -1.54 -15.67 -15.10
CA TYR A 288 -2.32 -16.80 -15.63
C TYR A 288 -2.34 -16.86 -17.15
N THR A 289 -2.35 -15.70 -17.83
CA THR A 289 -2.28 -15.66 -19.30
C THR A 289 -1.39 -14.52 -19.79
N ASP A 290 -0.77 -14.73 -20.96
CA ASP A 290 -0.05 -13.68 -21.68
C ASP A 290 -0.97 -12.51 -22.07
N TYR A 291 -2.25 -12.80 -22.34
CA TYR A 291 -3.25 -11.78 -22.67
C TYR A 291 -3.47 -10.84 -21.49
N ASP A 292 -3.61 -11.38 -20.28
CA ASP A 292 -3.78 -10.60 -19.05
C ASP A 292 -2.57 -9.69 -18.84
N GLN A 293 -1.36 -10.25 -18.83
CA GLN A 293 -0.11 -9.50 -18.65
C GLN A 293 0.09 -8.40 -19.70
N GLN A 294 -0.28 -8.65 -20.95
CA GLN A 294 -0.21 -7.65 -22.03
C GLN A 294 -1.22 -6.51 -21.86
N ASN A 295 -2.36 -6.76 -21.21
CA ASN A 295 -3.49 -5.83 -21.18
C ASN A 295 -3.82 -5.26 -19.80
N VAL A 296 -3.17 -5.68 -18.70
CA VAL A 296 -3.44 -5.16 -17.34
C VAL A 296 -3.39 -3.64 -17.21
N LEU A 297 -2.53 -2.96 -17.97
CA LEU A 297 -2.46 -1.49 -17.99
C LEU A 297 -3.12 -0.85 -19.22
N SER A 298 -3.79 -1.62 -20.09
CA SER A 298 -4.58 -1.08 -21.20
C SER A 298 -5.76 -0.24 -20.65
N PRO A 299 -6.30 0.72 -21.42
CA PRO A 299 -7.37 1.62 -20.94
C PRO A 299 -8.61 0.94 -20.36
N ASN A 300 -8.94 -0.28 -20.80
CA ASN A 300 -10.07 -1.06 -20.29
C ASN A 300 -9.63 -2.34 -19.56
N GLY A 301 -8.33 -2.48 -19.25
CA GLY A 301 -7.75 -3.72 -18.73
C GLY A 301 -7.97 -4.94 -19.64
N PRO A 302 -7.65 -6.15 -19.16
CA PRO A 302 -7.86 -7.40 -19.88
C PRO A 302 -9.33 -7.81 -19.90
N HIS A 303 -10.06 -7.51 -18.83
CA HIS A 303 -11.42 -8.02 -18.57
C HIS A 303 -12.48 -6.92 -18.38
N GLY A 304 -12.29 -5.78 -19.05
CA GLY A 304 -13.29 -4.71 -19.12
C GLY A 304 -13.29 -3.71 -17.96
N GLU A 305 -12.26 -3.73 -17.11
CA GLU A 305 -12.01 -2.74 -16.06
C GLU A 305 -10.60 -2.17 -16.16
N SER A 306 -10.46 -0.85 -16.14
CA SER A 306 -9.15 -0.19 -16.13
C SER A 306 -8.40 -0.41 -14.81
N TYR A 307 -7.07 -0.38 -14.86
CA TYR A 307 -6.23 -0.45 -13.65
C TYR A 307 -6.63 0.62 -12.62
N GLU A 308 -6.84 1.86 -13.05
CA GLU A 308 -7.17 3.00 -12.20
C GLU A 308 -8.54 2.84 -11.50
N SER A 309 -9.53 2.24 -12.17
CA SER A 309 -10.81 1.87 -11.55
C SER A 309 -10.60 0.78 -10.51
N PHE A 310 -9.81 -0.24 -10.87
CA PHE A 310 -9.53 -1.39 -10.03
C PHE A 310 -8.86 -0.99 -8.70
N ILE A 311 -7.75 -0.24 -8.75
CA ILE A 311 -7.03 0.18 -7.54
C ILE A 311 -7.87 1.09 -6.63
N LYS A 312 -8.86 1.79 -7.19
CA LYS A 312 -9.79 2.62 -6.43
C LYS A 312 -10.80 1.77 -5.65
N ARG A 313 -11.30 0.69 -6.25
CA ARG A 313 -12.22 -0.27 -5.61
C ARG A 313 -11.54 -1.06 -4.50
N PHE A 314 -10.28 -1.45 -4.70
CA PHE A 314 -9.55 -2.29 -3.75
C PHE A 314 -8.64 -1.53 -2.79
N HIS A 315 -8.63 -0.20 -2.85
CA HIS A 315 -7.76 0.66 -2.04
C HIS A 315 -6.28 0.25 -2.11
N THR A 316 -5.84 -0.13 -3.31
CA THR A 316 -4.50 -0.68 -3.54
C THR A 316 -3.44 0.37 -3.25
N THR A 317 -2.49 -0.03 -2.42
CA THR A 317 -1.36 0.76 -1.93
C THR A 317 -0.14 0.59 -2.83
N TYR A 318 0.12 -0.65 -3.23
CA TYR A 318 1.18 -1.04 -4.14
C TYR A 318 0.75 -2.23 -5.00
N MET A 319 1.37 -2.42 -6.16
CA MET A 319 1.05 -3.51 -7.08
C MET A 319 2.33 -4.02 -7.74
N ILE A 320 2.70 -5.28 -7.52
CA ILE A 320 3.83 -5.90 -8.19
C ILE A 320 3.46 -6.10 -9.67
N GLY A 321 4.32 -5.56 -10.53
CA GLY A 321 4.16 -5.57 -11.98
C GLY A 321 5.51 -5.70 -12.66
N ASN A 322 6.31 -6.67 -12.22
CA ASN A 322 7.70 -6.84 -12.62
C ASN A 322 7.88 -6.91 -14.15
N ASP A 323 6.98 -7.62 -14.81
CA ASP A 323 7.07 -7.91 -16.24
C ASP A 323 6.43 -6.83 -17.13
N GLN A 324 5.85 -5.79 -16.55
CA GLN A 324 5.12 -4.77 -17.31
C GLN A 324 6.01 -3.99 -18.29
N TYR A 325 7.33 -3.93 -18.06
CA TYR A 325 8.30 -3.38 -19.01
C TYR A 325 8.40 -4.15 -20.33
N LYS A 326 7.91 -5.40 -20.40
CA LYS A 326 7.82 -6.17 -21.64
C LYS A 326 6.65 -5.73 -22.51
N TYR A 327 5.63 -5.11 -21.91
CA TYR A 327 4.33 -4.87 -22.54
C TYR A 327 3.95 -3.39 -22.63
N GLN A 328 4.47 -2.55 -21.73
CA GLN A 328 4.03 -1.18 -21.53
C GLN A 328 5.20 -0.20 -21.65
N SER A 329 4.90 1.04 -22.04
CA SER A 329 5.89 2.11 -22.02
C SER A 329 6.23 2.52 -20.58
N LEU A 330 7.43 3.06 -20.37
CA LEU A 330 7.82 3.65 -19.08
C LEU A 330 6.82 4.71 -18.63
N ASP A 331 6.35 5.57 -19.53
CA ASP A 331 5.39 6.62 -19.21
C ASP A 331 4.07 6.04 -18.69
N ARG A 332 3.58 4.95 -19.28
CA ARG A 332 2.36 4.27 -18.82
C ARG A 332 2.54 3.63 -17.44
N ILE A 333 3.68 2.97 -17.20
CA ILE A 333 4.00 2.38 -15.89
C ILE A 333 4.12 3.47 -14.83
N LYS A 334 4.74 4.61 -15.18
CA LYS A 334 4.87 5.75 -14.28
C LYS A 334 3.53 6.40 -13.99
N GLU A 335 2.66 6.55 -14.98
CA GLU A 335 1.30 7.05 -14.81
C GLU A 335 0.51 6.17 -13.84
N ALA A 336 0.50 4.85 -14.08
CA ALA A 336 -0.13 3.85 -13.20
C ALA A 336 0.40 4.00 -11.77
N SER A 337 1.72 4.09 -11.61
CA SER A 337 2.37 4.25 -10.29
C SER A 337 1.99 5.54 -9.58
N ILE A 338 1.87 6.66 -10.29
CA ILE A 338 1.38 7.94 -9.74
C ILE A 338 -0.10 7.84 -9.33
N HIS A 339 -0.87 6.93 -9.92
CA HIS A 339 -2.29 6.76 -9.60
C HIS A 339 -2.54 5.85 -8.40
N THR A 340 -1.58 5.00 -8.03
CA THR A 340 -1.66 4.06 -6.92
C THR A 340 -1.27 4.66 -5.57
N GLY A 341 -2.10 4.43 -4.56
CA GLY A 341 -1.85 4.82 -3.17
C GLY A 341 -2.37 6.22 -2.82
N TYR A 342 -1.83 6.82 -1.77
CA TYR A 342 -2.29 8.12 -1.26
C TYR A 342 -1.82 9.28 -2.14
N LYS A 343 -2.61 10.35 -2.20
CA LYS A 343 -2.23 11.65 -2.80
C LYS A 343 -2.91 12.77 -2.07
N PHE A 344 -2.16 13.71 -1.50
CA PHE A 344 -2.75 14.80 -0.72
C PHE A 344 -2.91 16.08 -1.54
N GLU A 345 -4.00 16.79 -1.33
CA GLU A 345 -4.25 18.12 -1.86
C GLU A 345 -4.59 19.04 -0.69
N VAL A 346 -3.83 20.11 -0.53
CA VAL A 346 -4.14 21.19 0.42
C VAL A 346 -5.09 22.14 -0.30
N THR A 347 -6.34 22.17 0.15
CA THR A 347 -7.44 22.93 -0.45
C THR A 347 -7.69 24.26 0.23
N LYS A 348 -7.14 24.45 1.44
CA LYS A 348 -7.18 25.72 2.18
C LYS A 348 -5.94 25.88 3.04
N PHE A 349 -5.43 27.11 3.12
CA PHE A 349 -4.38 27.52 4.05
C PHE A 349 -4.72 28.91 4.60
N VAL A 350 -4.86 29.04 5.92
CA VAL A 350 -5.09 30.32 6.60
C VAL A 350 -4.15 30.46 7.79
N LYS A 351 -3.56 31.64 7.96
CA LYS A 351 -2.77 31.99 9.16
C LYS A 351 -3.64 32.80 10.12
N SER A 352 -3.58 32.46 11.41
CA SER A 352 -4.27 33.20 12.48
C SER A 352 -3.62 32.91 13.82
N ASP A 353 -3.37 33.93 14.64
CA ASP A 353 -2.97 33.81 16.04
C ASP A 353 -1.80 32.84 16.32
N ASN A 354 -0.69 32.98 15.58
CA ASN A 354 0.49 32.08 15.66
C ASN A 354 0.19 30.63 15.23
N LYS A 355 -0.83 30.42 14.38
CA LYS A 355 -1.23 29.10 13.87
C LYS A 355 -1.44 29.13 12.38
N SER A 356 -1.15 27.99 11.75
CA SER A 356 -1.59 27.68 10.38
C SER A 356 -2.74 26.69 10.43
N LEU A 357 -3.87 27.06 9.85
CA LEU A 357 -5.07 26.24 9.68
C LEU A 357 -5.12 25.75 8.24
N LEU A 358 -5.11 24.43 8.04
CA LEU A 358 -5.07 23.80 6.74
C LEU A 358 -6.27 22.89 6.55
N THR A 359 -6.79 22.82 5.32
CA THR A 359 -7.74 21.79 4.91
C THR A 359 -7.06 20.90 3.88
N VAL A 360 -7.09 19.59 4.12
CA VAL A 360 -6.39 18.59 3.29
C VAL A 360 -7.36 17.51 2.86
N ARG A 361 -7.34 17.20 1.57
CA ARG A 361 -8.07 16.11 0.94
C ARG A 361 -7.11 15.02 0.47
N ASN A 362 -7.48 13.75 0.64
CA ASN A 362 -6.78 12.64 -0.02
C ASN A 362 -7.47 12.34 -1.36
N VAL A 363 -6.84 12.71 -2.46
CA VAL A 363 -7.28 12.45 -3.85
C VAL A 363 -6.67 11.16 -4.43
N GLY A 364 -6.02 10.36 -3.59
CA GLY A 364 -5.49 9.03 -3.93
C GLY A 364 -6.53 7.92 -3.83
N THR A 365 -6.07 6.68 -3.96
CA THR A 365 -6.89 5.46 -3.89
C THR A 365 -6.77 4.74 -2.55
N ALA A 366 -5.72 5.01 -1.78
CA ALA A 366 -5.48 4.41 -0.46
C ALA A 366 -5.08 5.46 0.60
N PRO A 367 -5.19 5.16 1.90
CA PRO A 367 -4.55 5.92 2.96
C PRO A 367 -3.01 5.89 2.90
N ILE A 368 -2.37 6.80 3.63
CA ILE A 368 -0.98 6.61 4.07
C ILE A 368 -1.02 5.83 5.39
N TYR A 369 -0.29 4.71 5.48
CA TYR A 369 -0.37 3.82 6.65
C TYR A 369 0.61 4.16 7.77
N TYR A 370 1.56 5.05 7.48
CA TYR A 370 2.53 5.56 8.44
C TYR A 370 2.20 6.99 8.84
N ASP A 371 2.52 7.36 10.08
CA ASP A 371 2.24 8.68 10.57
C ASP A 371 3.02 9.76 9.80
N ALA A 372 2.27 10.66 9.18
CA ALA A 372 2.79 11.76 8.39
C ALA A 372 2.09 13.05 8.80
N TYR A 373 2.83 14.13 8.90
CA TYR A 373 2.34 15.40 9.44
C TYR A 373 2.67 16.53 8.49
N LEU A 374 1.69 17.40 8.25
CA LEU A 374 1.96 18.72 7.70
C LEU A 374 2.92 19.44 8.66
N SER A 375 3.95 20.09 8.13
CA SER A 375 4.99 20.69 8.95
C SER A 375 5.50 21.98 8.33
N ILE A 376 5.77 22.97 9.18
CA ILE A 376 6.41 24.24 8.81
C ILE A 376 7.52 24.49 9.83
N ASN A 377 8.76 24.64 9.36
CA ASN A 377 9.94 24.82 10.20
C ASN A 377 10.05 23.79 11.35
N GLY A 378 9.72 22.52 11.06
CA GLY A 378 9.73 21.42 12.03
C GLY A 378 8.53 21.36 12.99
N ASN A 379 7.62 22.34 12.98
CA ASN A 379 6.39 22.30 13.76
C ASN A 379 5.36 21.45 13.02
N LYS A 380 5.02 20.28 13.59
CA LYS A 380 4.07 19.31 13.03
C LYS A 380 2.61 19.72 13.31
N SER A 381 1.70 19.29 12.44
CA SER A 381 0.26 19.38 12.67
C SER A 381 -0.17 18.57 13.89
N THR A 382 -1.24 18.99 14.56
CA THR A 382 -1.77 18.31 15.76
C THR A 382 -2.35 16.92 15.48
N ALA A 383 -2.58 16.58 14.22
CA ALA A 383 -3.06 15.28 13.77
C ALA A 383 -2.23 14.78 12.57
N SER A 384 -2.19 13.46 12.43
CA SER A 384 -1.54 12.74 11.33
C SER A 384 -2.45 12.68 10.09
N LEU A 385 -1.84 12.79 8.92
CA LEU A 385 -2.45 12.62 7.61
C LEU A 385 -2.93 11.18 7.36
N ARG A 386 -2.49 10.19 8.17
CA ARG A 386 -3.08 8.83 8.17
C ARG A 386 -4.59 8.86 8.36
N THR A 387 -5.11 9.87 9.04
CA THR A 387 -6.55 10.02 9.27
C THR A 387 -7.32 10.48 8.02
N VAL A 388 -6.69 10.92 6.94
CA VAL A 388 -7.38 11.41 5.73
C VAL A 388 -7.57 10.25 4.74
N LEU A 389 -8.74 9.62 4.79
CA LEU A 389 -9.08 8.51 3.92
C LEU A 389 -9.33 8.98 2.47
N PRO A 390 -9.24 8.09 1.46
CA PRO A 390 -9.53 8.42 0.08
C PRO A 390 -10.88 9.13 -0.10
N ASN A 391 -10.86 10.27 -0.81
CA ASN A 391 -11.99 11.17 -1.04
C ASN A 391 -12.55 11.87 0.21
N GLU A 392 -11.91 11.75 1.38
CA GLU A 392 -12.21 12.56 2.56
C GLU A 392 -11.38 13.85 2.58
N GLU A 393 -11.90 14.84 3.30
CA GLU A 393 -11.25 16.11 3.56
C GLU A 393 -11.28 16.40 5.08
N LYS A 394 -10.15 16.85 5.64
CA LYS A 394 -10.01 17.12 7.08
C LYS A 394 -9.23 18.40 7.35
N GLU A 395 -9.52 19.00 8.50
CA GLU A 395 -8.83 20.20 8.97
C GLU A 395 -7.65 19.85 9.88
N PHE A 396 -6.58 20.63 9.75
CA PHE A 396 -5.33 20.48 10.49
C PHE A 396 -4.91 21.82 11.06
N THR A 397 -4.30 21.78 12.23
CA THR A 397 -3.69 22.95 12.86
C THR A 397 -2.20 22.67 13.06
N ILE A 398 -1.36 23.61 12.63
CA ILE A 398 0.04 23.70 13.04
C ILE A 398 0.13 24.88 13.99
N ASN A 399 0.68 24.69 15.19
CA ASN A 399 0.87 25.77 16.18
C ASN A 399 2.10 26.63 15.84
N TYR A 400 2.13 27.11 14.59
CA TYR A 400 3.16 27.96 14.00
C TYR A 400 2.63 28.59 12.70
N ASP A 401 2.94 29.86 12.43
CA ASP A 401 2.50 30.61 11.25
C ASP A 401 3.64 31.29 10.47
N GLY A 402 4.89 30.84 10.66
CA GLY A 402 6.03 31.32 9.89
C GLY A 402 5.91 31.08 8.38
N ASN A 403 6.77 31.74 7.61
CA ASN A 403 6.74 31.80 6.14
C ASN A 403 7.59 30.72 5.45
N GLU A 404 8.10 29.74 6.19
CA GLU A 404 8.81 28.61 5.60
C GLU A 404 7.89 27.70 4.79
N ASP A 405 8.48 26.93 3.88
CA ASP A 405 7.73 26.01 3.04
C ASP A 405 6.93 25.01 3.87
N LEU A 406 5.68 24.81 3.46
CA LEU A 406 4.87 23.72 3.97
C LEU A 406 5.40 22.41 3.36
N VAL A 407 5.70 21.45 4.23
CA VAL A 407 6.14 20.11 3.83
C VAL A 407 5.29 19.06 4.54
N ILE A 408 5.36 17.82 4.05
CA ILE A 408 4.86 16.66 4.78
C ILE A 408 6.08 15.91 5.34
N SER A 409 6.14 15.82 6.67
CA SER A 409 7.15 15.07 7.41
C SER A 409 6.63 13.67 7.75
N CYS A 410 7.46 12.65 7.60
CA CYS A 410 7.14 11.27 7.96
C CYS A 410 8.45 10.57 8.35
N ASP A 411 8.48 9.98 9.54
CA ASP A 411 9.70 9.39 10.11
C ASP A 411 10.09 8.08 9.38
N ARG A 412 9.19 7.56 8.52
CA ARG A 412 9.37 6.36 7.71
C ARG A 412 9.95 6.64 6.33
N LEU A 413 10.24 7.89 6.01
CA LEU A 413 10.93 8.25 4.77
C LEU A 413 12.42 7.95 4.85
N LEU A 414 13.00 7.54 3.72
CA LEU A 414 14.44 7.53 3.55
C LEU A 414 14.98 8.96 3.40
N LYS A 415 16.27 9.11 3.67
CA LYS A 415 16.96 10.39 3.52
C LYS A 415 16.82 10.91 2.08
N GLY A 416 16.17 12.07 1.93
CA GLY A 416 15.98 12.74 0.64
C GLY A 416 14.65 12.42 -0.04
N GLN A 417 13.87 11.45 0.46
CA GLN A 417 12.48 11.29 0.02
C GLN A 417 11.62 12.44 0.54
N THR A 418 10.63 12.83 -0.27
CA THR A 418 9.62 13.80 0.14
C THR A 418 8.25 13.35 -0.35
N ILE A 419 7.23 13.64 0.46
CA ILE A 419 5.84 13.44 0.08
C ILE A 419 5.35 14.72 -0.59
N ASP A 420 4.95 14.60 -1.86
CA ASP A 420 4.36 15.73 -2.57
C ASP A 420 2.88 15.88 -2.20
N PHE A 421 2.42 17.12 -2.15
CA PHE A 421 1.00 17.45 -2.08
C PHE A 421 0.67 18.50 -3.14
N LYS A 422 -0.55 18.46 -3.67
CA LYS A 422 -1.05 19.49 -4.58
C LYS A 422 -1.53 20.71 -3.81
N ARG A 423 -1.26 21.91 -4.33
CA ARG A 423 -1.82 23.17 -3.80
C ARG A 423 -2.96 23.66 -4.68
N SER A 424 -4.10 23.97 -4.05
CA SER A 424 -5.30 24.44 -4.75
C SER A 424 -6.03 25.59 -4.05
N PHE A 425 -5.36 26.25 -3.09
CA PHE A 425 -5.88 27.41 -2.36
C PHE A 425 -5.35 28.74 -2.91
#